data_AF-A0A9D2RNX9-F1
#
_entry.id   AF-A0A9D2RNX9-F1
#
_cell.length_a   1.000
_cell.length_b   1.000
_cell.length_c   1.000
_cell.angle_alpha   90.00
_cell.angle_beta   90.00
_cell.angle_gamma   90.00
#
_symmetry.space_group_name_H-M   'P 1'
#
loop_
_entity.id
_entity.type
_entity.pdbx_description
1 polymer ?
#
loop_
_entity_poly.entity_id
_entity_poly.type
_entity_poly.pdbx_seq_one_letter_code
_entity_poly.pdbx_strand_id
1 'polypeptide(L)'
;MDDQVTVRLLLSAGAAVIGLAFLAYGAWARHGGSPGARRWMGNEFGNEPFNERMTVLGGPLFGLICLCFALGVLPVIGRYLMLVTFPLGALLLLVMLWTLVVFLPLPDLVYPRWARPLREENRRREKAMRQWLRQKR
;
A
#
# COMPACT_ATOMS: atom_id res chain seq x y z
N MET A 1 -19.52 33.37 3.16
CA MET A 1 -18.85 32.68 2.03
C MET A 1 -17.60 31.90 2.47
N ASP A 2 -17.27 31.83 3.78
CA ASP A 2 -16.00 31.28 4.28
C ASP A 2 -16.01 29.81 4.72
N ASP A 3 -17.12 29.30 5.28
CA ASP A 3 -17.11 27.99 5.92
C ASP A 3 -16.86 26.84 4.92
N GLN A 4 -17.48 26.91 3.74
CA GLN A 4 -17.37 25.85 2.74
C GLN A 4 -15.97 25.80 2.10
N VAL A 5 -15.31 26.94 1.93
CA VAL A 5 -13.94 27.02 1.41
C VAL A 5 -12.96 26.49 2.45
N THR A 6 -13.13 26.92 3.71
CA THR A 6 -12.31 26.49 4.84
C THR A 6 -12.40 24.98 5.07
N VAL A 7 -13.62 24.42 5.06
CA VAL A 7 -13.83 22.96 5.19
C VAL A 7 -13.14 22.20 4.06
N ARG A 8 -13.25 22.65 2.81
CA ARG A 8 -12.58 22.02 1.67
C ARG A 8 -11.05 22.07 1.78
N LEU A 9 -10.50 23.18 2.25
CA LEU A 9 -9.06 23.30 2.51
C LEU A 9 -8.61 22.33 3.59
N LEU A 10 -9.33 22.23 4.71
CA LEU A 10 -9.00 21.31 5.79
C LEU A 10 -9.07 19.85 5.33
N LEU A 11 -10.11 19.47 4.58
CA LEU A 11 -10.24 18.13 4.01
C LEU A 11 -9.09 17.82 3.04
N SER A 12 -8.76 18.76 2.15
CA SER A 12 -7.65 18.61 1.22
C SER A 12 -6.32 18.48 1.94
N ALA A 13 -6.03 19.34 2.92
CA ALA A 13 -4.80 19.32 3.69
C ALA A 13 -4.67 18.01 4.48
N GLY A 14 -5.75 17.58 5.15
CA GLY A 14 -5.77 16.31 5.88
C GLY A 14 -5.51 15.11 4.97
N ALA A 15 -6.19 15.04 3.83
CA ALA A 15 -5.97 13.98 2.85
C ALA A 15 -4.55 14.01 2.27
N ALA A 16 -3.99 15.19 2.01
CA ALA A 16 -2.62 15.31 1.53
C ALA A 16 -1.59 14.83 2.55
N VAL A 17 -1.75 15.21 3.83
CA VAL A 17 -0.87 14.76 4.92
C VAL A 17 -0.93 13.24 5.08
N ILE A 18 -2.13 12.66 5.08
CA ILE A 18 -2.31 11.19 5.14
C ILE A 18 -1.64 10.54 3.94
N GLY A 19 -1.88 11.07 2.74
CA GLY A 19 -1.31 10.54 1.51
C GLY A 19 0.22 10.51 1.51
N LEU A 20 0.84 11.63 1.89
CA LEU A 20 2.28 11.76 2.02
C LEU A 20 2.85 10.86 3.12
N ALA A 21 2.16 10.71 4.25
CA ALA A 21 2.58 9.82 5.33
C ALA A 21 2.64 8.36 4.87
N PHE A 22 1.64 7.89 4.11
CA PHE A 22 1.64 6.54 3.54
C PHE A 22 2.76 6.33 2.51
N LEU A 23 3.03 7.32 1.67
CA LEU A 23 4.14 7.27 0.71
C LEU A 23 5.50 7.26 1.41
N ALA A 24 5.68 8.11 2.43
CA ALA A 24 6.89 8.16 3.23
C ALA A 24 7.13 6.86 3.99
N TYR A 25 6.07 6.31 4.61
CA TYR A 25 6.12 4.99 5.25
C TYR A 25 6.49 3.90 4.24
N GLY A 26 5.85 3.88 3.07
CA GLY A 26 6.14 2.92 2.00
C GLY A 26 7.59 3.02 1.52
N ALA A 27 8.11 4.24 1.31
CA ALA A 27 9.50 4.46 0.93
C ALA A 27 10.48 3.97 2.01
N TRP A 28 10.23 4.31 3.27
CA TRP A 28 11.02 3.86 4.41
C TRP A 28 11.01 2.34 4.57
N ALA A 29 9.84 1.72 4.52
CA ALA A 29 9.67 0.28 4.63
C ALA A 29 10.33 -0.47 3.47
N ARG A 30 10.29 0.10 2.25
CA ARG A 30 10.97 -0.46 1.07
C ARG A 30 12.49 -0.24 1.11
N HIS A 31 12.97 0.79 1.79
CA HIS A 31 14.40 1.00 1.98
C HIS A 31 15.01 -0.08 2.90
N GLY A 32 14.29 -0.50 3.94
CA GLY A 32 14.69 -1.63 4.78
C GLY A 32 15.95 -1.37 5.62
N GLY A 33 16.29 -0.10 5.89
CA GLY A 33 17.50 0.27 6.64
C GLY A 33 17.48 -0.12 8.12
N SER A 34 16.31 -0.39 8.71
CA SER A 34 16.15 -0.74 10.13
C SER A 34 15.36 -2.04 10.34
N PRO A 35 15.47 -2.69 11.51
CA PRO A 35 14.65 -3.88 11.83
C PRO A 35 13.15 -3.60 11.76
N GLY A 36 12.72 -2.42 12.24
CA GLY A 36 11.32 -2.00 12.16
C GLY A 36 10.83 -1.87 10.71
N ALA A 37 11.65 -1.35 9.81
CA ALA A 37 11.32 -1.22 8.39
C ALA A 37 11.15 -2.57 7.68
N ARG A 38 11.71 -3.66 8.22
CA ARG A 38 11.62 -5.01 7.64
C ARG A 38 10.51 -5.87 8.26
N ARG A 39 9.87 -5.39 9.32
CA ARG A 39 8.89 -6.15 10.13
C ARG A 39 7.70 -6.67 9.32
N TRP A 40 7.36 -6.00 8.22
CA TRP A 40 6.28 -6.40 7.33
C TRP A 40 6.57 -7.69 6.53
N MET A 41 7.83 -8.13 6.45
CA MET A 41 8.22 -9.42 5.84
C MET A 41 8.01 -10.62 6.77
N GLY A 42 7.48 -10.37 7.97
CA GLY A 42 7.27 -11.36 9.02
C GLY A 42 8.36 -11.34 10.08
N ASN A 43 8.01 -11.86 11.25
CA ASN A 43 8.93 -12.10 12.37
C ASN A 43 9.05 -13.63 12.57
N GLU A 44 9.75 -14.08 13.62
CA GLU A 44 9.84 -15.51 13.99
C GLU A 44 8.48 -16.23 14.14
N PHE A 45 7.39 -15.46 14.32
CA PHE A 45 6.01 -15.94 14.47
C PHE A 45 5.21 -16.03 13.16
N GLY A 46 5.81 -15.74 12.01
CA GLY A 46 5.19 -15.88 10.69
C GLY A 46 5.04 -14.57 9.91
N ASN A 47 4.71 -14.72 8.62
CA ASN A 47 4.48 -13.62 7.70
C ASN A 47 2.97 -13.42 7.51
N GLU A 48 2.46 -12.22 7.77
CA GLU A 48 1.05 -11.88 7.55
C GLU A 48 0.86 -11.38 6.10
N PRO A 49 0.13 -12.11 5.25
CA PRO A 49 -0.02 -11.75 3.83
C PRO A 49 -0.62 -10.35 3.63
N PHE A 50 -1.45 -9.89 4.58
CA PHE A 50 -2.05 -8.57 4.55
C PHE A 50 -1.01 -7.46 4.73
N ASN A 51 -0.12 -7.58 5.72
CA ASN A 51 0.93 -6.59 5.97
C ASN A 51 1.91 -6.51 4.79
N GLU A 52 2.28 -7.66 4.21
CA GLU A 52 3.11 -7.70 3.01
C GLU A 52 2.47 -6.92 1.85
N ARG A 53 1.19 -7.18 1.58
CA ARG A 53 0.45 -6.52 0.49
C ARG A 53 0.28 -5.02 0.73
N MET A 54 -0.06 -4.63 1.96
CA MET A 54 -0.21 -3.23 2.35
C MET A 54 1.12 -2.49 2.27
N THR A 55 2.24 -3.07 2.68
CA THR A 55 3.51 -2.35 2.62
C THR A 55 4.07 -2.23 1.19
N VAL A 56 3.88 -3.25 0.35
CA VAL A 56 4.48 -3.28 -1.00
C VAL A 56 3.73 -2.41 -1.99
N LEU A 57 2.39 -2.48 -2.00
CA LEU A 57 1.54 -1.75 -2.95
C LEU A 57 0.34 -1.06 -2.31
N GLY A 58 -0.32 -1.69 -1.33
CA GLY A 58 -1.59 -1.17 -0.80
C GLY A 58 -1.46 0.24 -0.20
N GLY A 59 -0.49 0.45 0.67
CA GLY A 59 -0.16 1.72 1.31
C GLY A 59 0.26 2.80 0.31
N PRO A 60 1.21 2.54 -0.60
CA PRO A 60 1.54 3.48 -1.67
C PRO A 60 0.33 3.86 -2.54
N LEU A 61 -0.50 2.89 -2.93
CA LEU A 61 -1.72 3.14 -3.72
C LEU A 61 -2.74 3.96 -2.92
N PHE A 62 -2.95 3.62 -1.65
CA PHE A 62 -3.81 4.38 -0.75
C PHE A 62 -3.31 5.82 -0.61
N GLY A 63 -1.99 6.01 -0.47
CA GLY A 63 -1.37 7.33 -0.44
C GLY A 63 -1.67 8.16 -1.69
N LEU A 64 -1.55 7.56 -2.88
CA LEU A 64 -1.89 8.20 -4.15
C LEU A 64 -3.39 8.51 -4.28
N ILE A 65 -4.27 7.63 -3.80
CA ILE A 65 -5.73 7.86 -3.77
C ILE A 65 -6.04 9.07 -2.89
N CYS A 66 -5.44 9.17 -1.71
CA CYS A 66 -5.59 10.33 -0.82
C CYS A 66 -5.11 11.63 -1.49
N LEU A 67 -4.01 11.61 -2.24
CA LEU A 67 -3.54 12.78 -3.00
C LEU A 67 -4.49 13.15 -4.15
N CYS A 68 -5.03 12.17 -4.86
CA CYS A 68 -6.05 12.41 -5.89
C CYS A 68 -7.30 13.07 -5.30
N PHE A 69 -7.74 12.60 -4.13
CA PHE A 69 -8.86 13.19 -3.40
C PHE A 69 -8.54 14.62 -2.93
N ALA A 70 -7.36 14.86 -2.35
CA ALA A 70 -6.93 16.18 -1.92
C ALA A 70 -6.98 17.20 -3.07
N LEU A 71 -6.42 16.84 -4.23
CA LEU A 71 -6.43 17.67 -5.42
C LEU A 71 -7.84 17.92 -5.99
N GLY A 72 -8.73 16.92 -5.91
CA GLY A 72 -10.11 17.07 -6.39
C GLY A 72 -10.96 17.99 -5.51
N VAL A 73 -10.71 18.00 -4.19
CA VAL A 73 -11.51 18.79 -3.24
C VAL A 73 -10.98 20.22 -3.05
N LEU A 74 -9.80 20.54 -3.62
CA LEU A 74 -9.19 21.87 -3.58
C LEU A 74 -10.21 22.98 -3.97
N PRO A 75 -10.34 24.07 -3.21
CA PRO A 75 -11.18 25.19 -3.65
C PRO A 75 -10.63 25.79 -4.94
N VAL A 76 -11.53 26.40 -5.73
CA VAL A 76 -11.24 27.06 -7.02
C VAL A 76 -10.85 26.09 -8.14
N ILE A 77 -9.75 25.34 -8.00
CA ILE A 77 -9.17 24.54 -9.08
C ILE A 77 -9.67 23.08 -9.05
N GLY A 78 -10.14 22.59 -7.90
CA GLY A 78 -10.54 21.19 -7.72
C GLY A 78 -11.62 20.72 -8.69
N ARG A 79 -12.54 21.60 -9.11
CA ARG A 79 -13.57 21.26 -10.13
C ARG A 79 -12.97 20.80 -11.46
N TYR A 80 -11.87 21.41 -11.88
CA TYR A 80 -11.17 21.03 -13.10
C TYR A 80 -10.30 19.79 -12.88
N LEU A 81 -9.63 19.70 -11.73
CA LEU A 81 -8.78 18.56 -11.38
C LEU A 81 -9.59 17.27 -11.20
N MET A 82 -10.82 17.34 -10.64
CA MET A 82 -11.69 16.19 -10.41
C MET A 82 -11.94 15.38 -11.68
N LEU A 83 -12.00 16.02 -12.85
CA LEU A 83 -12.19 15.33 -14.14
C LEU A 83 -11.09 14.31 -14.43
N VAL A 84 -9.89 14.51 -13.87
CA VAL A 84 -8.74 13.62 -14.05
C VAL A 84 -8.47 12.83 -12.77
N THR A 85 -8.48 13.49 -11.61
CA THR A 85 -8.08 12.86 -10.35
C THR A 85 -9.07 11.83 -9.85
N PHE A 86 -10.37 11.97 -10.13
CA PHE A 86 -11.37 10.98 -9.68
C PHE A 86 -11.32 9.70 -10.51
N PRO A 87 -11.29 9.73 -11.86
CA PRO A 87 -11.06 8.54 -12.65
C PRO A 87 -9.73 7.85 -12.31
N LEU A 88 -8.67 8.63 -12.12
CA LEU A 88 -7.37 8.10 -11.71
C LEU A 88 -7.44 7.44 -10.32
N GLY A 89 -8.07 8.10 -9.35
CA GLY A 89 -8.28 7.57 -8.00
C GLY A 89 -9.11 6.29 -8.01
N ALA A 90 -10.15 6.20 -8.85
CA ALA A 90 -10.95 4.99 -9.03
C ALA A 90 -10.13 3.84 -9.62
N LEU A 91 -9.30 4.12 -10.64
CA LEU A 91 -8.37 3.12 -11.19
C LEU A 91 -7.37 2.64 -10.14
N LEU A 92 -6.78 3.56 -9.37
CA LEU A 92 -5.88 3.21 -8.28
C LEU A 92 -6.57 2.37 -7.20
N LEU A 93 -7.83 2.66 -6.89
CA LEU A 93 -8.63 1.88 -5.95
C LEU A 93 -8.86 0.45 -6.47
N LEU A 94 -9.18 0.27 -7.76
CA LEU A 94 -9.32 -1.05 -8.36
C LEU A 94 -8.01 -1.84 -8.28
N VAL A 95 -6.87 -1.20 -8.58
CA VAL A 95 -5.55 -1.83 -8.43
C VAL A 95 -5.29 -2.18 -6.96
N MET A 96 -5.63 -1.30 -6.03
CA MET A 96 -5.46 -1.56 -4.59
C MET A 96 -6.29 -2.77 -4.14
N LEU A 97 -7.57 -2.84 -4.51
CA LEU A 97 -8.43 -3.99 -4.21
C LEU A 97 -7.86 -5.28 -4.79
N TRP A 98 -7.37 -5.25 -6.03
CA TRP A 98 -6.69 -6.38 -6.64
C TRP A 98 -5.46 -6.82 -5.84
N THR A 99 -4.63 -5.88 -5.35
CA THR A 99 -3.45 -6.22 -4.54
C THR A 99 -3.79 -6.86 -3.19
N LEU A 100 -4.98 -6.61 -2.66
CA LEU A 100 -5.46 -7.18 -1.39
C LEU A 100 -6.02 -8.60 -1.55
N VAL A 101 -6.28 -9.07 -2.77
CA VAL A 101 -6.76 -10.44 -3.01
C VAL A 101 -5.66 -11.45 -2.68
N VAL A 102 -5.79 -12.12 -1.53
CA VAL A 102 -4.78 -13.03 -0.97
C VAL A 102 -4.42 -14.18 -1.92
N PHE A 103 -5.36 -14.62 -2.77
CA PHE A 103 -5.15 -15.71 -3.72
C PHE A 103 -4.26 -15.34 -4.91
N LEU A 104 -4.14 -14.06 -5.26
CA LEU A 104 -3.32 -13.62 -6.39
C LEU A 104 -1.88 -13.34 -5.94
N PRO A 105 -0.87 -14.02 -6.50
CA PRO A 105 0.51 -13.78 -6.12
C PRO A 105 0.95 -12.38 -6.59
N LEU A 106 1.52 -11.60 -5.67
CA LEU A 106 2.14 -10.33 -6.05
C LEU A 106 3.41 -10.59 -6.90
N PRO A 107 3.61 -9.84 -8.00
CA PRO A 107 4.76 -10.02 -8.89
C PRO A 107 6.06 -9.64 -8.19
N ASP A 108 7.17 -10.32 -8.50
CA ASP A 108 8.45 -10.08 -7.80
C ASP A 108 9.06 -8.70 -8.14
N LEU A 109 8.64 -8.08 -9.25
CA LEU A 109 9.08 -6.73 -9.62
C LEU A 109 8.70 -5.67 -8.59
N VAL A 110 7.56 -5.81 -7.91
CA VAL A 110 7.12 -4.81 -6.93
C VAL A 110 7.89 -4.90 -5.62
N TYR A 111 8.63 -5.98 -5.37
CA TYR A 111 9.43 -6.12 -4.15
C TYR A 111 10.79 -5.43 -4.28
N PRO A 112 11.26 -4.76 -3.22
CA PRO A 112 12.63 -4.26 -3.17
C PRO A 112 13.62 -5.42 -3.21
N ARG A 113 14.82 -5.18 -3.75
CA ARG A 113 15.83 -6.24 -4.00
C ARG A 113 16.17 -7.05 -2.76
N TRP A 114 16.24 -6.41 -1.59
CA TRP A 114 16.56 -7.08 -0.32
C TRP A 114 15.45 -8.02 0.18
N ALA A 115 14.18 -7.78 -0.18
CA ALA A 115 13.04 -8.56 0.30
C ALA A 115 12.80 -9.84 -0.52
N ARG A 116 13.29 -9.88 -1.77
CA ARG A 116 13.14 -11.04 -2.67
C ARG A 116 13.72 -12.35 -2.10
N PRO A 117 14.98 -12.41 -1.62
CA PRO A 117 15.53 -13.65 -1.08
C PRO A 117 14.79 -14.15 0.16
N LEU A 118 14.36 -13.24 1.05
CA LEU A 118 13.57 -13.57 2.25
C LEU A 118 12.21 -14.18 1.88
N ARG A 119 11.56 -13.64 0.83
CA ARG A 119 10.29 -14.16 0.32
C ARG A 119 10.44 -15.58 -0.25
N GLU A 120 11.52 -15.82 -0.99
CA GLU A 120 11.82 -17.15 -1.53
C GLU A 120 12.05 -18.16 -0.41
N GLU A 121 12.79 -17.79 0.63
CA GLU A 121 13.01 -18.62 1.80
C GLU A 121 11.70 -18.96 2.52
N ASN A 122 10.85 -17.95 2.75
CA ASN A 122 9.53 -18.14 3.36
C ASN A 122 8.66 -19.09 2.52
N ARG A 123 8.64 -18.94 1.19
CA ARG A 123 7.93 -19.86 0.28
C ARG A 123 8.48 -21.28 0.34
N ARG A 124 9.79 -21.46 0.48
CA ARG A 124 10.41 -22.80 0.62
C ARG A 124 9.99 -23.46 1.94
N ARG A 125 10.04 -22.72 3.04
CA ARG A 125 9.59 -23.19 4.37
C ARG A 125 8.11 -23.59 4.35
N GLU A 126 7.26 -22.76 3.73
CA GLU A 126 5.84 -23.06 3.60
C GLU A 126 5.57 -24.31 2.75
N LYS A 127 6.29 -24.49 1.63
CA LYS A 127 6.19 -25.70 0.81
C LYS A 127 6.64 -26.95 1.57
N ALA A 128 7.75 -26.87 2.31
CA ALA A 128 8.25 -27.98 3.12
C ALA A 128 7.24 -28.36 4.22
N MET A 129 6.66 -27.37 4.91
CA MET A 129 5.63 -27.60 5.92
C MET A 129 4.37 -28.26 5.32
N ARG A 130 3.89 -27.77 4.16
CA ARG A 130 2.75 -28.38 3.46
C ARG A 130 3.04 -29.81 3.01
N GLN A 131 4.26 -30.13 2.59
CA GLN A 131 4.67 -31.49 2.24
C GLN A 131 4.68 -32.40 3.47
N TRP A 132 5.24 -31.93 4.58
CA TRP A 132 5.24 -32.67 5.86
C TRP A 132 3.81 -32.96 6.36
N LEU A 133 2.92 -31.96 6.31
CA LEU A 133 1.51 -32.13 6.68
C LEU A 133 0.77 -33.14 5.78
N ARG A 134 1.11 -33.20 4.48
CA ARG A 134 0.54 -34.18 3.54
C ARG A 134 1.06 -35.60 3.80
N GLN A 135 2.27 -35.77 4.30
CA GLN A 135 2.83 -37.08 4.63
C GLN A 135 2.28 -37.63 5.96
N LYS A 136 1.80 -36.76 6.85
CA LYS A 136 1.20 -37.13 8.14
C LYS A 136 -0.30 -37.40 8.08
N ARG A 137 -0.96 -37.13 6.95
CA ARG A 137 -2.40 -37.31 6.75
C ARG A 137 -2.64 -38.56 5.93
#